data_AF-A0A6P1Z940-F1
#
_entry.id   AF-A0A6P1Z940-F1
#
_cell.length_a   1.000
_cell.length_b   1.000
_cell.length_c   1.000
_cell.angle_alpha   90.00
_cell.angle_beta   90.00
_cell.angle_gamma   90.00
#
_symmetry.space_group_name_H-M   'P 1'
#
loop_
_entity.id
_entity.type
_entity.pdbx_description
1 polymer ?
#
loop_
_entity_poly.entity_id
_entity_poly.type
_entity_poly.pdbx_seq_one_letter_code
_entity_poly.pdbx_strand_id
1 'polypeptide(L)'
;ARETMKRHFGDDSPSYFVRLCTAANVLGLSALVRSYHSVIFAQTSHINVDEVGAPERFLVANIIGVPHNNGKITPDAIAPALANRWF
;
A
#
# COMPACT_ATOMS: atom_id res chain seq x y z
N ALA A 1 -22.96 -6.49 -7.70
CA ALA A 1 -21.55 -6.19 -7.38
C ALA A 1 -21.39 -4.86 -6.66
N ARG A 2 -21.63 -3.69 -7.30
CA ARG A 2 -21.51 -2.38 -6.64
C ARG A 2 -22.43 -2.22 -5.41
N GLU A 3 -23.70 -2.58 -5.56
CA GLU A 3 -24.67 -2.58 -4.45
C GLU A 3 -24.32 -3.58 -3.33
N THR A 4 -23.69 -4.71 -3.69
CA THR A 4 -23.16 -5.67 -2.73
C THR A 4 -22.01 -5.05 -1.93
N MET A 5 -21.11 -4.33 -2.59
CA MET A 5 -20.02 -3.59 -1.95
C MET A 5 -20.57 -2.54 -0.97
N LYS A 6 -21.54 -1.72 -1.38
CA LYS A 6 -22.18 -0.74 -0.49
C LYS A 6 -22.83 -1.38 0.73
N ARG A 7 -23.51 -2.52 0.56
CA ARG A 7 -24.10 -3.25 1.68
C ARG A 7 -23.07 -3.66 2.74
N HIS A 8 -21.85 -4.02 2.33
CA HIS A 8 -20.81 -4.48 3.25
C HIS A 8 -19.92 -3.35 3.79
N PHE A 9 -19.68 -2.30 3.01
CA PHE A 9 -18.70 -1.25 3.32
C PHE A 9 -19.31 0.15 3.51
N GLY A 10 -20.63 0.30 3.35
CA GLY A 10 -21.36 1.57 3.48
C GLY A 10 -21.56 2.30 2.15
N ASP A 11 -22.45 3.29 2.16
CA ASP A 11 -22.85 4.03 0.95
C ASP A 11 -21.72 4.90 0.38
N ASP A 12 -20.78 5.34 1.23
CA ASP A 12 -19.58 6.11 0.86
C ASP A 12 -18.40 5.24 0.38
N SER A 13 -18.67 4.00 -0.08
CA SER A 13 -17.66 3.09 -0.61
C SER A 13 -17.77 2.93 -2.14
N PRO A 14 -17.17 3.84 -2.93
CA PRO A 14 -17.18 3.71 -4.39
C PRO A 14 -16.35 2.51 -4.84
N SER A 15 -16.93 1.68 -5.72
CA SER A 15 -16.29 0.45 -6.22
C SER A 15 -15.81 0.62 -7.67
N TYR A 16 -14.51 0.42 -7.88
CA TYR A 16 -13.85 0.47 -9.18
C TYR A 16 -13.34 -0.91 -9.57
N PHE A 17 -13.69 -1.38 -10.77
CA PHE A 17 -13.23 -2.66 -11.28
C PHE A 17 -11.97 -2.44 -12.12
N VAL A 18 -10.89 -3.10 -11.72
CA VAL A 18 -9.59 -3.03 -12.39
C VAL A 18 -9.18 -4.43 -12.84
N ARG A 19 -8.41 -4.48 -13.94
CA ARG A 19 -8.11 -5.72 -14.65
C ARG A 19 -7.02 -6.58 -13.99
N LEU A 20 -6.17 -5.99 -13.15
CA LEU A 20 -5.02 -6.66 -12.54
C LEU A 20 -4.92 -6.32 -11.05
N CYS A 21 -4.49 -7.27 -10.23
CA CYS A 21 -4.27 -7.07 -8.80
C CYS A 21 -3.23 -5.95 -8.53
N THR A 22 -2.09 -6.01 -9.22
CA THR A 22 -1.05 -4.97 -9.21
C THR A 22 -1.62 -3.58 -9.53
N ALA A 23 -2.50 -3.49 -10.54
CA ALA A 23 -3.11 -2.21 -10.90
C ALA A 23 -4.07 -1.70 -9.82
N ALA A 24 -4.76 -2.59 -9.09
CA ALA A 24 -5.60 -2.22 -7.95
C ALA A 24 -4.78 -1.58 -6.83
N ASN A 25 -3.67 -2.22 -6.46
CA ASN A 25 -2.80 -1.78 -5.39
C ASN A 25 -2.13 -0.44 -5.72
N VAL A 26 -1.54 -0.33 -6.91
CA VAL A 26 -0.90 0.90 -7.36
C VAL A 26 -1.91 2.03 -7.47
N LEU A 27 -3.08 1.83 -8.10
CA LEU A 27 -4.09 2.88 -8.24
C LEU A 27 -4.64 3.34 -6.88
N GLY A 28 -4.92 2.39 -5.98
CA GLY A 28 -5.40 2.69 -4.64
C GLY A 28 -4.38 3.50 -3.83
N LEU A 29 -3.11 3.11 -3.87
CA LEU A 29 -2.03 3.85 -3.22
C LEU A 29 -1.81 5.22 -3.86
N SER A 30 -1.75 5.32 -5.20
CA SER A 30 -1.58 6.60 -5.91
C SER A 30 -2.60 7.66 -5.53
N ALA A 31 -3.83 7.27 -5.16
CA ALA A 31 -4.85 8.19 -4.69
C ALA A 31 -4.54 8.79 -3.31
N LEU A 32 -3.79 8.06 -2.47
CA LEU A 32 -3.49 8.40 -1.07
C LEU A 32 -2.13 9.06 -0.88
N VAL A 33 -1.13 8.71 -1.70
CA VAL A 33 0.24 9.23 -1.55
C VAL A 33 0.53 10.49 -2.36
N ARG A 34 1.54 11.22 -1.90
CA ARG A 34 2.18 12.36 -2.57
C ARG A 34 3.67 12.06 -2.69
N SER A 35 4.39 12.83 -3.51
CA SER A 35 5.80 12.51 -3.81
C SER A 35 6.75 12.57 -2.61
N TYR A 36 6.39 13.35 -1.60
CA TYR A 36 7.13 13.48 -0.34
C TYR A 36 6.62 12.54 0.77
N HIS A 37 5.63 11.68 0.47
CA HIS A 37 5.18 10.65 1.40
C HIS A 37 6.03 9.38 1.27
N SER A 38 5.95 8.54 2.29
CA SER A 38 6.50 7.19 2.28
C SER A 38 5.39 6.17 2.52
N VAL A 39 5.53 4.98 1.95
CA VAL A 39 4.66 3.83 2.23
C VAL A 39 5.48 2.72 2.88
N ILE A 40 5.00 2.24 4.02
CA ILE A 40 5.66 1.22 4.82
C ILE A 40 5.03 -0.14 4.53
N PHE A 41 5.86 -1.14 4.26
CA PHE A 41 5.42 -2.50 3.94
C PHE A 41 6.22 -3.55 4.70
N ALA A 42 5.63 -4.74 4.86
CA ALA A 42 6.41 -5.92 5.20
C ALA A 42 7.34 -6.24 4.02
N GLN A 43 8.59 -6.60 4.32
CA GLN A 43 9.56 -6.98 3.29
C GLN A 43 9.08 -8.11 2.36
N THR A 44 8.24 -9.04 2.86
CA THR A 44 7.64 -10.11 2.05
C THR A 44 6.30 -9.76 1.43
N SER A 45 5.84 -8.51 1.50
CA SER A 45 4.54 -8.13 0.93
C SER A 45 4.52 -8.28 -0.59
N HIS A 46 3.40 -8.73 -1.15
CA HIS A 46 3.22 -8.90 -2.61
C HIS A 46 3.57 -7.62 -3.39
N ILE A 47 3.16 -6.47 -2.87
CA ILE A 47 3.50 -5.15 -3.42
C ILE A 47 5.02 -4.96 -3.54
N ASN A 48 5.79 -5.41 -2.54
CA ASN A 48 7.24 -5.27 -2.53
C ASN A 48 7.98 -6.33 -3.38
N VAL A 49 7.46 -7.56 -3.46
CA VAL A 49 8.19 -8.68 -4.07
C VAL A 49 7.74 -9.06 -5.49
N ASP A 50 6.44 -8.99 -5.77
CA ASP A 50 5.83 -9.64 -6.93
C ASP A 50 5.20 -8.65 -7.92
N GLU A 51 5.28 -7.34 -7.63
CA GLU A 51 4.77 -6.28 -8.49
C GLU A 51 5.84 -5.61 -9.36
N VAL A 52 7.03 -6.21 -9.44
CA VAL A 52 8.10 -5.86 -10.41
C VAL A 52 8.45 -4.37 -10.41
N GLY A 53 8.51 -3.75 -9.23
CA GLY A 53 8.83 -2.34 -9.09
C GLY A 53 7.74 -1.38 -9.58
N ALA A 54 6.52 -1.87 -9.86
CA ALA A 54 5.40 -1.02 -10.25
C ALA A 54 5.08 0.06 -9.21
N PRO A 55 5.06 -0.23 -7.88
CA PRO A 55 4.85 0.79 -6.87
C PRO A 55 5.89 1.91 -6.93
N GLU A 56 7.18 1.58 -7.02
CA GLU A 56 8.29 2.53 -7.11
C GLU A 56 8.17 3.39 -8.38
N ARG A 57 7.77 2.78 -9.49
CA ARG A 57 7.61 3.48 -10.77
C ARG A 57 6.42 4.46 -10.77
N PHE A 58 5.31 4.10 -10.13
CA PHE A 58 4.04 4.82 -10.27
C PHE A 58 3.64 5.67 -9.06
N LEU A 59 4.10 5.35 -7.84
CA LEU A 59 3.68 6.05 -6.63
C LEU A 59 4.44 7.36 -6.40
N VAL A 60 5.58 7.57 -7.08
CA VAL A 60 6.49 8.73 -6.89
C VAL A 60 6.82 8.95 -5.39
N ALA A 61 6.62 7.93 -4.56
CA ALA A 61 6.72 7.96 -3.11
C ALA A 61 7.83 7.02 -2.68
N ASN A 62 8.42 7.29 -1.52
CA ASN A 62 9.45 6.42 -0.98
C ASN A 62 8.82 5.11 -0.46
N ILE A 63 9.47 3.98 -0.72
CA ILE A 63 8.99 2.65 -0.34
C ILE A 63 9.91 2.12 0.76
N ILE A 64 9.34 1.84 1.94
CA ILE A 64 10.11 1.43 3.12
C ILE A 64 9.69 0.01 3.55
N GLY A 65 10.56 -0.96 3.31
CA GLY A 65 10.38 -2.33 3.79
C GLY A 65 10.84 -2.48 5.25
N VAL A 66 9.96 -2.95 6.13
CA VAL A 66 10.26 -3.23 7.54
C VAL A 66 10.24 -4.73 7.86
N PRO A 67 10.98 -5.17 8.90
CA PRO A 67 10.92 -6.54 9.40
C PRO A 67 9.49 -6.94 9.78
N HIS A 68 9.18 -8.22 9.69
CA HIS A 68 7.87 -8.76 10.02
C HIS A 68 7.99 -10.13 10.69
N ASN A 69 6.93 -10.56 11.36
CA ASN A 69 6.78 -11.92 11.83
C ASN A 69 5.67 -12.61 11.01
N ASN A 70 6.04 -13.60 10.19
CA ASN A 70 5.11 -14.32 9.30
C ASN A 70 4.23 -13.39 8.44
N GLY A 71 4.84 -12.40 7.77
CA GLY A 71 4.16 -11.41 6.94
C GLY A 71 3.40 -10.31 7.70
N LYS A 72 3.35 -10.36 9.04
CA LYS A 72 2.69 -9.35 9.88
C LYS A 72 3.68 -8.35 10.46
N ILE A 73 3.37 -7.07 10.27
CA ILE A 73 4.14 -5.96 10.82
C ILE A 73 3.66 -5.71 12.25
N THR A 74 4.59 -5.41 13.16
CA THR A 74 4.29 -4.97 14.52
C THR A 74 4.55 -3.47 14.67
N PRO A 75 3.91 -2.78 15.64
CA PRO A 75 4.19 -1.37 15.92
C PRO A 75 5.68 -1.11 16.18
N ASP A 76 6.36 -2.01 16.89
CA ASP A 76 7.81 -1.90 17.16
C ASP A 76 8.66 -1.94 15.89
N ALA A 77 8.23 -2.71 14.87
CA ALA A 77 8.91 -2.75 13.59
C ALA A 77 8.70 -1.46 12.76
N ILE A 78 7.60 -0.73 13.01
CA ILE A 78 7.29 0.54 12.34
C ILE A 78 8.00 1.72 13.01
N ALA A 79 8.19 1.68 14.33
CA ALA A 79 8.71 2.80 15.11
C ALA A 79 10.02 3.41 14.54
N PRO A 80 11.03 2.62 14.11
CA PRO A 80 12.24 3.18 13.50
C PRO A 80 11.96 3.94 12.19
N ALA A 81 11.02 3.45 11.38
CA ALA A 81 10.66 4.09 10.11
C ALA A 81 9.97 5.45 10.32
N LEU A 82 9.28 5.64 11.45
CA LEU A 82 8.66 6.92 11.83
C LEU A 82 9.63 7.90 12.50
N ALA A 83 10.57 7.38 13.29
CA ALA A 83 11.53 8.19 14.04
C ALA A 83 12.66 8.73 13.15
N ASN A 84 13.06 7.96 12.14
CA ASN A 84 14.06 8.40 11.19
C ASN A 84 13.47 9.47 10.27
N ARG A 85 14.03 10.68 10.31
CA ARG A 85 13.80 11.69 9.28
C ARG A 85 14.54 11.23 8.03
N TRP A 86 13.83 10.57 7.12
CA TRP A 86 14.30 10.25 5.78
C TRP A 86 14.36 11.53 4.93
N PHE A 87 15.24 12.47 5.32
CA PHE A 87 15.59 13.71 4.62
C PHE A 87 17.09 13.95 4.74
#